data_AF-A0AAD7K249-F1
#
_entry.id   AF-A0AAD7K249-F1
#
_cell.length_a   1.000
_cell.length_b   1.000
_cell.length_c   1.000
_cell.angle_alpha   90.00
_cell.angle_beta   90.00
_cell.angle_gamma   90.00
#
_symmetry.space_group_name_H-M   'P 1'
#
loop_
_entity.id
_entity.type
_entity.pdbx_description
1 polymer ?
#
loop_
_entity_poly.entity_id
_entity_poly.type
_entity_poly.pdbx_seq_one_letter_code
_entity_poly.pdbx_strand_id
1 'polypeptide(L)'
;MSTPNFTFHTTAEEVATVFAREIQGKNVVHTNFTSRKDTLTEMKEFGILDENGEPIINSTWEWKTIPEGAATTVAAAFDPVLSDKLGSYLEYCQVANETITPHSSDPANASRVWDATEKLVGQ
;
A
#
# COMPACT_ATOMS: atom_id res chain seq x y z
N MET A 1 -13.43 -19.00 10.30
CA MET A 1 -13.73 -18.38 11.61
C MET A 1 -14.63 -17.19 11.37
N SER A 2 -15.65 -16.98 12.20
CA SER A 2 -16.50 -15.78 12.09
C SER A 2 -15.68 -14.58 12.58
N THR A 3 -15.42 -13.62 11.72
CA THR A 3 -14.78 -12.36 12.13
C THR A 3 -15.73 -11.58 13.05
N PRO A 4 -15.24 -10.93 14.11
CA PRO A 4 -16.07 -10.08 14.96
C PRO A 4 -16.63 -8.89 14.16
N ASN A 5 -17.80 -8.40 14.56
CA ASN A 5 -18.40 -7.21 13.96
C ASN A 5 -17.69 -5.96 14.50
N PHE A 6 -16.85 -5.35 13.66
CA PHE A 6 -16.29 -4.02 13.95
C PHE A 6 -17.37 -2.95 13.85
N THR A 7 -17.28 -1.95 14.72
CA THR A 7 -18.27 -0.88 14.86
C THR A 7 -17.63 0.48 14.64
N PHE A 8 -18.44 1.54 14.65
CA PHE A 8 -17.95 2.93 14.55
C PHE A 8 -16.92 3.32 15.62
N HIS A 9 -16.94 2.68 16.79
CA HIS A 9 -16.00 2.96 17.87
C HIS A 9 -14.78 2.03 17.90
N THR A 10 -14.69 1.08 16.95
CA THR A 10 -13.57 0.16 16.91
C THR A 10 -12.30 0.89 16.49
N THR A 11 -11.28 0.76 17.31
CA THR A 11 -9.95 1.34 17.11
C THR A 11 -9.07 0.44 16.23
N ALA A 12 -8.04 1.03 15.62
CA ALA A 12 -7.05 0.27 14.86
C ALA A 12 -6.32 -0.77 15.74
N GLU A 13 -6.11 -0.47 17.03
CA GLU A 13 -5.46 -1.37 17.99
C GLU A 13 -6.32 -2.61 18.28
N GLU A 14 -7.64 -2.44 18.43
CA GLU A 14 -8.57 -3.55 18.63
C GLU A 14 -8.63 -4.46 17.40
N VAL A 15 -8.69 -3.89 16.19
CA VAL A 15 -8.63 -4.66 14.94
C VAL A 15 -7.31 -5.40 14.81
N ALA A 16 -6.19 -4.72 15.08
CA ALA A 16 -4.86 -5.31 15.03
C ALA A 16 -4.70 -6.46 16.04
N THR A 17 -5.30 -6.34 17.23
CA THR A 17 -5.29 -7.39 18.26
C THR A 17 -6.10 -8.61 17.81
N VAL A 18 -7.30 -8.40 17.25
CA VAL A 18 -8.15 -9.48 16.75
C VAL A 18 -7.45 -10.28 15.66
N PHE A 19 -6.83 -9.59 14.71
CA PHE A 19 -6.10 -10.23 13.61
C PHE A 19 -4.63 -10.50 13.93
N ALA A 20 -4.22 -10.36 15.18
CA ALA A 20 -2.81 -10.48 15.55
C ALA A 20 -2.23 -11.81 15.09
N ARG A 21 -2.99 -12.91 15.18
CA ARG A 21 -2.55 -14.24 14.75
C ARG A 21 -2.47 -14.38 13.23
N GLU A 22 -3.37 -13.73 12.50
CA GLU A 22 -3.37 -13.67 11.04
C GLU A 22 -2.26 -12.76 10.50
N ILE A 23 -1.87 -11.74 11.27
CA ILE A 23 -0.79 -10.79 10.98
C ILE A 23 0.58 -11.36 11.40
N GLN A 24 0.63 -12.15 12.46
CA GLN A 24 1.87 -12.71 13.01
C GLN A 24 2.54 -13.63 11.99
N GLY A 25 3.69 -13.19 11.46
CA GLY A 25 4.43 -13.90 10.41
C GLY A 25 4.02 -13.50 8.99
N LYS A 26 2.82 -12.92 8.80
CA LYS A 26 2.40 -12.30 7.54
C LYS A 26 2.81 -10.84 7.55
N ASN A 27 4.12 -10.63 7.59
CA ASN A 27 4.66 -9.28 7.50
C ASN A 27 4.50 -8.76 6.07
N VAL A 28 4.42 -9.62 5.08
CA VAL A 28 4.44 -9.21 3.67
C VAL A 28 3.06 -8.89 3.15
N VAL A 29 2.88 -7.66 2.65
CA VAL A 29 1.68 -7.27 1.91
C VAL A 29 1.69 -7.95 0.54
N HIS A 30 0.89 -9.00 0.38
CA HIS A 30 0.54 -9.53 -0.93
C HIS A 30 -0.46 -8.59 -1.60
N THR A 31 0.04 -7.73 -2.50
CA THR A 31 -0.83 -6.97 -3.39
C THR A 31 -1.36 -7.88 -4.49
N ASN A 32 -2.49 -7.51 -5.11
CA ASN A 32 -3.13 -8.28 -6.19
C ASN A 32 -2.23 -8.47 -7.45
N PHE A 33 -1.00 -7.93 -7.43
CA PHE A 33 0.05 -8.19 -8.41
C PHE A 33 0.26 -9.69 -8.67
N THR A 34 0.06 -10.54 -7.65
CA THR A 34 0.29 -12.00 -7.75
C THR A 34 -0.92 -12.82 -8.21
N SER A 35 -2.03 -12.18 -8.65
CA SER A 35 -3.28 -12.88 -9.02
C SER A 35 -3.29 -13.46 -10.44
N ARG A 36 -2.24 -13.24 -11.23
CA ARG A 36 -2.09 -13.87 -12.55
C ARG A 36 -1.60 -15.31 -12.37
N LYS A 37 -2.02 -16.21 -13.27
CA LYS A 37 -1.74 -17.65 -13.15
C LYS A 37 -0.24 -18.01 -13.12
N ASP A 38 0.62 -17.15 -13.66
CA ASP A 38 2.06 -17.43 -13.82
C ASP A 38 2.96 -16.65 -12.85
N THR A 39 2.39 -15.73 -12.05
CA THR A 39 3.20 -14.84 -11.20
C THR A 39 3.96 -15.57 -10.11
N LEU A 40 3.44 -16.67 -9.55
CA LEU A 40 4.15 -17.43 -8.52
C LEU A 40 5.39 -18.15 -9.07
N THR A 41 5.32 -18.62 -10.31
CA THR A 41 6.45 -19.26 -11.01
C THR A 41 7.53 -18.22 -11.30
N GLU A 42 7.13 -17.08 -11.88
CA GLU A 42 8.02 -15.96 -12.15
C GLU A 42 8.69 -15.46 -10.85
N MET A 43 7.94 -15.30 -9.76
CA MET A 43 8.49 -14.83 -8.48
C MET A 43 9.49 -15.81 -7.85
N LYS A 44 9.34 -17.12 -8.07
CA LYS A 44 10.35 -18.11 -7.68
C LYS A 44 11.61 -18.00 -8.55
N GLU A 45 11.44 -17.83 -9.86
CA GLU A 45 12.56 -17.65 -10.80
C GLU A 45 13.35 -16.36 -10.53
N PHE A 46 12.66 -15.28 -10.17
CA PHE A 46 13.27 -13.99 -9.81
C PHE A 46 13.86 -13.96 -8.38
N GLY A 47 13.81 -15.06 -7.64
CA GLY A 47 14.35 -15.16 -6.27
C GLY A 47 13.60 -14.29 -5.25
N ILE A 48 12.33 -14.00 -5.52
CA ILE A 48 11.43 -13.21 -4.67
C ILE A 48 10.75 -14.12 -3.63
N LEU A 49 10.40 -15.35 -4.04
CA LEU A 49 9.79 -16.39 -3.21
C LEU A 49 10.66 -17.66 -3.20
N ASP A 50 10.61 -18.42 -2.11
CA ASP A 50 11.24 -19.73 -1.99
C ASP A 50 10.42 -20.85 -2.68
N GLU A 51 10.92 -22.08 -2.64
CA GLU A 51 10.23 -23.24 -3.24
C GLU A 51 8.84 -23.48 -2.62
N ASN A 52 8.63 -23.10 -1.36
CA ASN A 52 7.37 -23.21 -0.63
C ASN A 52 6.40 -22.06 -0.95
N GLY A 53 6.85 -21.03 -1.67
CA GLY A 53 6.07 -19.83 -1.97
C GLY A 53 6.13 -18.77 -0.88
N GLU A 54 7.06 -18.89 0.07
CA GLU A 54 7.29 -17.93 1.14
C GLU A 54 8.27 -16.83 0.70
N PRO A 55 8.11 -15.59 1.17
CA PRO A 55 9.02 -14.48 0.88
C PRO A 55 10.47 -14.75 1.27
N ILE A 56 11.41 -14.57 0.34
CA ILE A 56 12.84 -14.59 0.67
C ILE A 56 13.22 -13.24 1.30
N ILE A 57 13.42 -13.25 2.62
CA ILE A 57 13.85 -12.06 3.38
C ILE A 57 15.33 -11.77 3.06
N ASN A 58 15.67 -10.52 2.75
CA ASN A 58 16.99 -10.05 2.26
C ASN A 58 17.34 -10.46 0.82
N SER A 59 16.35 -10.61 -0.06
CA SER A 59 16.60 -10.66 -1.51
C SER A 59 16.90 -9.26 -2.08
N THR A 60 17.24 -9.17 -3.38
CA THR A 60 17.29 -7.88 -4.12
C THR A 60 15.98 -7.07 -3.98
N TRP A 61 14.89 -7.74 -3.62
CA TRP A 61 13.58 -7.18 -3.37
C TRP A 61 13.32 -7.14 -1.85
N GLU A 62 13.33 -5.94 -1.29
CA GLU A 62 13.04 -5.72 0.13
C GLU A 62 11.53 -5.78 0.38
N TRP A 63 11.10 -6.83 1.07
CA TRP A 63 9.73 -6.98 1.51
C TRP A 63 9.44 -6.05 2.68
N LYS A 64 8.31 -5.33 2.60
CA LYS A 64 7.81 -4.49 3.71
C LYS A 64 6.99 -5.33 4.67
N THR A 65 7.09 -5.00 5.95
CA THR A 65 6.14 -5.44 6.97
C THR A 65 4.78 -4.75 6.79
N ILE A 66 3.69 -5.30 7.34
CA ILE A 66 2.37 -4.64 7.32
C ILE A 66 2.44 -3.25 7.96
N PRO A 67 3.05 -3.07 9.15
CA PRO A 67 3.24 -1.74 9.73
C PRO A 67 4.02 -0.78 8.83
N GLU A 68 5.09 -1.24 8.18
CA GLU A 68 5.86 -0.43 7.22
C GLU A 68 5.03 -0.03 6.00
N GLY A 69 4.16 -0.91 5.52
CA GLY A 69 3.23 -0.62 4.42
C GLY A 69 2.19 0.44 4.76
N ALA A 70 1.75 0.50 6.02
CA ALA A 70 0.78 1.51 6.49
C ALA A 70 1.43 2.84 6.91
N ALA A 71 2.74 2.84 7.18
CA ALA A 71 3.44 3.97 7.80
C ALA A 71 3.27 5.28 7.04
N THR A 72 3.45 5.28 5.71
CA THR A 72 3.34 6.50 4.90
C THR A 72 1.94 7.13 4.97
N THR A 73 0.87 6.32 5.01
CA THR A 73 -0.50 6.83 5.15
C THR A 73 -0.73 7.46 6.53
N VAL A 74 -0.20 6.84 7.58
CA VAL A 74 -0.28 7.39 8.94
C VAL A 74 0.49 8.71 9.04
N ALA A 75 1.70 8.77 8.48
CA ALA A 75 2.49 10.00 8.42
C ALA A 75 1.76 11.10 7.65
N ALA A 76 1.22 10.80 6.46
CA ALA A 76 0.44 11.75 5.66
C ALA A 76 -0.73 12.38 6.42
N ALA A 77 -1.39 11.60 7.29
CA ALA A 77 -2.56 12.05 8.02
C ALA A 77 -2.23 12.87 9.28
N PHE A 78 -1.12 12.58 9.96
CA PHE A 78 -0.88 13.07 11.32
C PHE A 78 0.46 13.76 11.56
N ASP A 79 1.43 13.66 10.65
CA ASP A 79 2.75 14.27 10.86
C ASP A 79 2.64 15.81 10.72
N PRO A 80 2.85 16.58 11.82
CA PRO A 80 2.76 18.04 11.76
C PRO A 80 3.81 18.66 10.83
N VAL A 81 4.91 17.95 10.53
CA VAL A 81 5.94 18.40 9.59
C VAL A 81 5.43 18.42 8.14
N LEU A 82 4.28 17.81 7.86
CA LEU A 82 3.63 17.82 6.55
C LEU A 82 2.49 18.84 6.43
N SER A 83 2.18 19.57 7.51
CA SER A 83 1.03 20.49 7.56
C SER A 83 1.06 21.61 6.53
N ASP A 84 2.25 22.04 6.11
CA ASP A 84 2.47 23.06 5.08
C ASP A 84 2.81 22.47 3.69
N LYS A 85 2.69 21.15 3.51
CA LYS A 85 3.10 20.42 2.31
C LYS A 85 1.95 19.73 1.57
N LEU A 86 0.75 20.27 1.70
CA LEU A 86 -0.46 19.75 1.06
C LEU A 86 -0.26 19.55 -0.44
N GLY A 87 -0.72 18.40 -0.95
CA GLY A 87 -0.57 18.03 -2.36
C GLY A 87 0.78 17.40 -2.73
N SER A 88 1.70 17.22 -1.78
CA SER A 88 2.96 16.51 -2.02
C SER A 88 2.77 15.01 -2.21
N TYR A 89 3.60 14.42 -3.05
CA TYR A 89 3.79 12.97 -3.12
C TYR A 89 4.71 12.50 -1.99
N LEU A 90 4.36 11.38 -1.35
CA LEU A 90 5.14 10.80 -0.26
C LEU A 90 5.65 9.40 -0.63
N GLU A 91 6.92 9.18 -0.35
CA GLU A 91 7.58 7.87 -0.43
C GLU A 91 8.33 7.64 0.89
N TYR A 92 8.16 6.47 1.51
CA TYR A 92 8.81 6.14 2.79
C TYR A 92 8.62 7.20 3.89
N CYS A 93 7.39 7.71 4.07
CA CYS A 93 7.05 8.79 5.00
C CYS A 93 7.73 10.14 4.72
N GLN A 94 8.41 10.32 3.58
CA GLN A 94 9.10 11.56 3.21
C GLN A 94 8.50 12.16 1.93
N VAL A 95 8.64 13.47 1.75
CA VAL A 95 8.27 14.14 0.50
C VAL A 95 9.24 13.70 -0.59
N ALA A 96 8.70 13.19 -1.70
CA ALA A 96 9.47 12.63 -2.81
C ALA A 96 8.96 13.17 -4.16
N ASN A 97 8.63 14.46 -4.23
CA ASN A 97 8.05 15.07 -5.44
C ASN A 97 8.94 14.91 -6.68
N GLU A 98 10.25 14.78 -6.50
CA GLU A 98 11.25 14.55 -7.54
C GLU A 98 11.16 13.16 -8.20
N THR A 99 10.51 12.18 -7.55
CA THR A 99 10.33 10.83 -8.10
C THR A 99 9.06 10.70 -8.96
N ILE A 100 8.22 11.74 -8.96
CA ILE A 100 6.99 11.77 -9.75
C ILE A 100 7.32 11.71 -11.23
N THR A 101 6.68 10.78 -11.93
CA THR A 101 6.78 10.69 -13.39
C THR A 101 6.09 11.88 -14.06
N PRO A 102 6.62 12.45 -15.17
CA PRO A 102 6.07 13.67 -15.76
C PRO A 102 4.59 13.60 -16.13
N HIS A 103 4.08 12.42 -16.51
CA HIS A 103 2.68 12.22 -16.86
C HIS A 103 1.73 12.25 -15.65
N SER A 104 2.24 11.98 -14.44
CA SER A 104 1.48 11.98 -13.20
C SER A 104 1.43 13.35 -12.53
N SER A 105 2.30 14.29 -12.91
CA SER A 105 2.32 15.67 -12.41
C SER A 105 1.66 16.69 -13.35
N ASP A 106 1.13 16.26 -14.50
CA ASP A 106 0.54 17.15 -15.51
C ASP A 106 -0.89 17.59 -15.10
N PRO A 107 -1.12 18.90 -14.83
CA PRO A 107 -2.45 19.40 -14.46
C PRO A 107 -3.50 19.21 -15.55
N ALA A 108 -3.11 19.21 -16.83
CA ALA A 108 -4.04 18.98 -17.92
C ALA A 108 -4.55 17.53 -17.92
N ASN A 109 -3.68 16.56 -17.60
CA ASN A 109 -4.09 15.17 -17.42
C ASN A 109 -4.99 15.01 -16.19
N ALA A 110 -4.65 15.66 -15.07
CA ALA A 110 -5.48 15.64 -13.87
C ALA A 110 -6.92 16.16 -14.16
N SER A 111 -7.05 17.29 -14.86
CA SER A 111 -8.36 17.83 -15.26
C SER A 111 -9.12 16.88 -16.18
N ARG A 112 -8.46 16.32 -17.20
CA ARG A 112 -9.10 15.37 -18.13
C ARG A 112 -9.60 14.11 -17.43
N VAL A 113 -8.85 13.61 -16.46
CA VAL A 113 -9.27 12.44 -15.65
C VAL A 113 -10.45 12.82 -14.77
N TRP A 114 -10.42 13.99 -14.13
CA TRP A 114 -11.52 14.48 -13.31
C TRP A 114 -12.84 14.54 -14.10
N ASP A 115 -12.86 15.24 -15.24
CA ASP A 115 -14.04 15.39 -16.09
C ASP A 115 -14.59 14.04 -16.57
N ALA A 116 -13.68 13.12 -16.93
CA ALA A 116 -14.06 11.78 -17.34
C ALA A 116 -14.68 10.99 -16.19
N THR A 117 -14.15 11.12 -14.96
CA THR A 117 -14.69 10.44 -13.78
C THR A 117 -16.05 10.99 -13.37
N GLU A 118 -16.26 12.31 -13.39
CA GLU A 118 -17.57 12.93 -13.11
C GLU A 118 -18.65 12.36 -14.05
N LYS A 119 -18.36 12.32 -15.35
CA LYS A 119 -19.25 11.73 -16.35
C LYS A 119 -19.56 10.24 -16.08
N LEU A 120 -18.59 9.47 -15.59
CA LEU A 120 -18.76 8.04 -15.30
C LEU A 120 -19.61 7.81 -14.05
N VAL A 121 -19.46 8.64 -13.03
CA VAL A 121 -20.23 8.54 -11.77
C VAL A 121 -21.54 9.31 -11.79
N GLY A 122 -21.80 10.10 -12.84
CA GLY A 122 -23.01 10.90 -13.01
C GLY A 122 -23.05 12.14 -12.11
N GLN A 123 -21.89 12.74 -11.84
CA GLN A 123 -21.74 14.03 -11.16
C GLN A 123 -21.64 15.18 -12.16
#